data_AF-A0A060C4J7-F1
#
_entry.id   AF-A0A060C4J7-F1
#
_cell.length_a   1.000
_cell.length_b   1.000
_cell.length_c   1.000
_cell.angle_alpha   90.00
_cell.angle_beta   90.00
_cell.angle_gamma   90.00
#
_symmetry.space_group_name_H-M   'P 1'
#
loop_
_entity.id
_entity.type
_entity.pdbx_description
1 polymer ?
#
loop_
_entity_poly.entity_id
_entity_poly.type
_entity_poly.pdbx_seq_one_letter_code
_entity_poly.pdbx_strand_id
1 'polypeptide(L)' 'MDEQTPAEHTDPAPDHRPHRSLVIVSNRLPVEGRRDEDGEWHWERSPGGLVTALEPVVESSHGVWIGSLGVAGE' A
#
# COMPACT_ATOMS: atom_id res chain seq x y z
N MET A 1 -18.83 -54.72 -3.10
CA MET A 1 -19.51 -53.53 -2.54
C MET A 1 -18.50 -53.01 -1.56
N ASP A 2 -17.57 -52.24 -2.08
CA ASP A 2 -16.33 -51.88 -1.42
C ASP A 2 -16.52 -50.45 -0.93
N GLU A 3 -16.64 -50.35 0.39
CA GLU A 3 -16.91 -49.14 1.14
C GLU A 3 -15.75 -48.16 0.95
N GLN A 4 -15.97 -47.09 0.17
CA GLN A 4 -14.99 -46.02 0.01
C GLN A 4 -15.03 -45.13 1.25
N THR A 5 -13.99 -45.21 2.06
CA THR A 5 -13.69 -44.23 3.12
C THR A 5 -13.60 -42.84 2.50
N PRO A 6 -14.34 -41.82 2.98
CA PRO A 6 -14.18 -40.46 2.47
C PRO A 6 -12.79 -39.95 2.87
N ALA A 7 -11.97 -39.62 1.88
CA ALA A 7 -10.68 -39.00 2.10
C ALA A 7 -10.89 -37.67 2.86
N GLU A 8 -10.31 -37.55 4.04
CA GLU A 8 -10.22 -36.29 4.78
C GLU A 8 -9.59 -35.24 3.85
N HIS A 9 -10.40 -34.23 3.47
CA HIS A 9 -9.91 -33.04 2.81
C HIS A 9 -9.13 -32.24 3.85
N THR A 10 -7.85 -32.57 4.00
CA THR A 10 -6.90 -31.79 4.81
C THR A 10 -6.82 -30.40 4.20
N ASP A 11 -7.33 -29.41 4.94
CA ASP A 11 -7.13 -27.99 4.66
C ASP A 11 -5.61 -27.74 4.49
N PRO A 12 -5.15 -27.17 3.36
CA PRO A 12 -3.72 -26.98 3.15
C PRO A 12 -3.20 -26.04 4.25
N ALA A 13 -2.14 -26.47 4.94
CA ALA A 13 -1.47 -25.67 5.96
C ALA A 13 -1.19 -24.25 5.42
N PRO A 14 -1.37 -23.20 6.25
CA PRO A 14 -1.19 -21.83 5.81
C PRO A 14 0.19 -21.64 5.19
N ASP A 15 0.23 -21.12 3.96
CA ASP A 15 1.47 -20.84 3.23
C ASP A 15 2.28 -19.79 4.03
N HIS A 16 3.31 -20.24 4.74
CA HIS A 16 4.24 -19.40 5.50
C HIS A 16 5.33 -18.77 4.62
N ARG A 17 5.12 -18.67 3.30
CA ARG A 17 6.02 -17.86 2.48
C ARG A 17 5.99 -16.43 3.00
N PRO A 18 7.14 -15.84 3.37
CA PRO A 18 7.17 -14.47 3.82
C PRO A 18 6.62 -13.60 2.70
N HIS A 19 5.42 -13.06 2.90
CA HIS A 19 4.84 -12.07 2.03
C HIS A 19 5.82 -10.89 1.98
N ARG A 20 6.52 -10.72 0.86
CA ARG A 20 7.41 -9.57 0.68
C ARG A 20 6.54 -8.34 0.49
N SER A 21 6.42 -7.52 1.53
CA SER A 21 5.79 -6.21 1.44
C SER A 21 6.67 -5.29 0.60
N LEU A 22 6.08 -4.64 -0.41
CA LEU A 22 6.75 -3.57 -1.16
C LEU A 22 6.80 -2.33 -0.28
N VAL A 23 7.99 -1.75 -0.10
CA VAL A 23 8.17 -0.46 0.58
C VAL A 23 8.87 0.50 -0.38
N ILE A 24 8.23 1.63 -0.66
CA ILE A 24 8.78 2.71 -1.48
C ILE A 24 9.17 3.86 -0.56
N VAL A 25 10.40 4.36 -0.71
CA VAL A 25 10.92 5.53 0.01
C VAL A 25 11.25 6.61 -1.00
N SER A 26 10.71 7.81 -0.80
CA SER A 26 10.96 8.96 -1.66
C SER A 26 11.02 10.25 -0.84
N ASN A 27 11.55 11.31 -1.46
CA ASN A 27 11.62 12.63 -0.83
C ASN A 27 10.23 13.24 -0.55
N ARG A 28 9.17 12.77 -1.22
CA ARG A 28 7.81 13.32 -1.13
C ARG A 28 6.75 12.22 -1.18
N LEU A 29 5.70 12.40 -0.40
CA LEU A 29 4.50 11.55 -0.47
C LEU A 29 3.75 11.73 -1.80
N PRO A 30 2.94 10.73 -2.20
CA PRO A 30 2.09 10.82 -3.40
C PRO A 30 0.95 11.84 -3.25
N VAL A 31 0.81 12.43 -2.05
CA VAL A 31 -0.12 13.51 -1.73
C VAL A 31 0.62 14.70 -1.14
N GLU A 32 0.08 15.89 -1.39
CA GLU A 32 0.45 17.13 -0.72
C GLU A 32 -0.79 17.74 -0.05
N GLY A 33 -0.59 18.34 1.12
CA GLY A 33 -1.65 18.98 1.90
C GLY A 33 -1.43 20.49 1.94
N ARG A 34 -2.51 21.27 1.80
CA ARG A 34 -2.51 22.73 1.99
C ARG A 34 -3.63 23.11 2.97
N ARG A 35 -3.35 24.04 3.87
CA ARG A 35 -4.40 24.66 4.70
C ARG A 35 -5.03 25.82 3.94
N ASP A 36 -6.35 25.93 4.02
CA ASP A 36 -7.07 27.11 3.55
C ASP A 36 -7.06 28.25 4.60
N GLU A 37 -7.74 29.35 4.26
CA GLU A 37 -7.86 30.53 5.13
C GLU A 37 -8.64 30.25 6.41
N ASP A 38 -9.49 29.22 6.43
CA ASP A 38 -10.26 28.77 7.59
C ASP A 38 -9.48 27.77 8.47
N GLY A 39 -8.31 27.32 8.00
CA GLY A 39 -7.43 26.38 8.70
C GLY A 39 -7.70 24.90 8.41
N GLU A 40 -8.62 24.60 7.48
CA GLU A 40 -8.97 23.24 7.08
C GLU A 40 -7.94 22.66 6.09
N TRP A 41 -7.68 21.36 6.19
CA TRP A 41 -6.72 20.68 5.32
C TRP A 41 -7.37 20.23 4.02
N HIS A 42 -6.79 20.67 2.90
CA HIS A 42 -7.09 20.19 1.56
C HIS A 42 -5.96 19.29 1.08
N TRP A 43 -6.32 18.07 0.67
CA TRP A 43 -5.37 17.06 0.19
C TRP A 43 -5.50 16.91 -1.31
N GLU A 44 -4.38 17.02 -2.01
CA GLU A 44 -4.32 16.80 -3.44
C GLU A 44 -3.17 15.85 -3.80
N ARG A 45 -3.27 15.27 -4.99
CA ARG A 45 -2.22 14.38 -5.49
C ARG A 45 -0.99 15.20 -5.85
N SER A 46 0.17 14.77 -5.36
CA SER A 46 1.45 15.35 -5.74
C SER A 46 1.68 15.23 -7.25
N PRO A 47 1.98 16.34 -7.96
CA PRO A 47 2.30 16.28 -9.38
C PRO A 47 3.68 15.64 -9.59
N GLY A 48 3.83 14.78 -10.61
CA GLY A 48 5.14 14.29 -11.04
C GLY A 48 5.17 12.86 -11.56
N GLY A 49 6.14 12.58 -12.43
CA GLY A 49 6.25 11.29 -13.10
C GLY A 49 6.51 10.10 -12.16
N LEU A 50 7.16 10.33 -11.01
CA LEU A 50 7.42 9.26 -10.03
C LEU A 50 6.14 8.72 -9.39
N VAL A 51 5.25 9.62 -8.95
CA VAL A 51 3.99 9.25 -8.31
C VAL A 51 3.08 8.57 -9.31
N THR A 52 2.96 9.12 -10.52
CA THR A 52 2.20 8.51 -11.63
C THR A 52 2.73 7.12 -12.01
N ALA A 53 4.04 6.92 -12.00
CA ALA A 53 4.64 5.64 -12.37
C ALA A 53 4.49 4.56 -11.28
N LEU A 54 4.58 4.93 -10.01
CA LEU A 54 4.72 3.98 -8.91
C LEU A 54 3.44 3.72 -8.11
N GLU A 55 2.46 4.62 -8.15
CA GLU A 55 1.19 4.41 -7.45
C GLU A 55 0.49 3.10 -7.85
N PRO A 56 0.35 2.74 -9.15
CA PRO A 56 -0.27 1.46 -9.51
C PRO A 56 0.50 0.23 -8.99
N VAL A 57 1.81 0.37 -8.81
CA VAL A 57 2.68 -0.70 -8.31
C VAL A 57 2.47 -0.90 -6.81
N VAL A 58 2.35 0.19 -6.04
CA VAL A 58 2.05 0.13 -4.60
C VAL A 58 0.64 -0.43 -4.36
N GLU A 59 -0.34 0.00 -5.15
CA GLU A 59 -1.72 -0.48 -5.04
C GLU A 59 -1.81 -1.99 -5.30
N SER A 60 -1.23 -2.47 -6.41
CA SER A 60 -1.25 -3.89 -6.78
C SER A 60 -0.46 -4.81 -5.84
N SER A 61 0.52 -4.27 -5.12
CA SER A 61 1.35 -5.05 -4.18
C SER A 61 0.91 -4.94 -2.73
N HIS A 62 -0.15 -4.17 -2.44
CA HIS A 62 -0.51 -3.76 -1.07
C HIS A 62 0.71 -3.22 -0.30
N GLY A 63 1.54 -2.43 -1.00
CA GLY A 63 2.78 -1.88 -0.48
C GLY A 63 2.57 -0.64 0.40
N VAL A 64 3.66 -0.17 0.99
CA VAL A 64 3.70 1.04 1.82
C VAL A 64 4.58 2.09 1.17
N TRP A 65 4.13 3.35 1.20
CA TRP A 65 4.90 4.50 0.76
C TRP A 65 5.35 5.33 1.96
N ILE A 66 6.64 5.64 2.03
CA ILE A 66 7.25 6.51 3.05
C ILE A 66 7.84 7.73 2.36
N GLY A 67 7.46 8.91 2.84
CA GLY A 67 8.02 10.18 2.36
C GLY A 67 7.67 11.33 3.28
N SER A 68 8.17 12.52 2.94
CA SER A 68 7.81 13.76 3.64
C SER A 68 6.62 14.42 2.98
N LEU A 69 5.76 15.07 3.78
CA LEU A 69 4.70 15.96 3.28
C LEU A 69 5.25 17.31 2.80
N GLY A 70 6.54 17.59 3.02
CA GLY A 70 7.14 18.88 2.66
C GLY A 70 6.65 20.06 3.51
N VAL A 71 5.69 19.85 4.42
CA VAL A 71 5.31 20.83 5.44
C VAL A 71 6.39 20.85 6.51
N ALA A 72 7.09 21.98 6.64
CA ALA A 72 7.95 22.18 7.80
C ALA A 72 7.02 22.29 9.02
N GLY A 73 7.26 21.48 10.04
CA GLY A 73 6.57 21.66 11.32
C GLY A 73 6.96 23.03 11.87
N GLU A 74 5.98 23.90 12.07
CA GLU A 74 6.10 25.07 12.96
C GLU A 74 6.20 24.63 14.42
#